data_AF-A0A4S3MJ86-F1
#
_entry.id   AF-A0A4S3MJ86-F1
#
_cell.length_a   1.000
_cell.length_b   1.000
_cell.length_c   1.000
_cell.angle_alpha   90.00
_cell.angle_beta   90.00
_cell.angle_gamma   90.00
#
_symmetry.space_group_name_H-M   'P 1'
#
loop_
_entity.id
_entity.type
_entity.pdbx_description
1 polymer ?
#
loop_
_entity_poly.entity_id
_entity_poly.type
_entity_poly.pdbx_seq_one_letter_code
_entity_poly.pdbx_strand_id
1 'polypeptide(L)'
;MKINRSFEPGDRYRYDFDLCTCARGWAQVDTAQDASWFGTWASPAERTILNFAEGDVTRTVCDTNEEFATALREIDRWNRDHGYGPARIDPGLHPALKAAFEVVGLADLL
;
A
#
# COMPACT_ATOMS: atom_id res chain seq x y z
N MET A 1 4.80 -13.62 -7.96
CA MET A 1 4.84 -12.94 -6.63
C MET A 1 5.96 -13.42 -5.70
N LYS A 2 6.70 -12.49 -5.07
CA LYS A 2 7.74 -12.74 -4.04
C LYS A 2 7.44 -11.93 -2.76
N ILE A 3 7.63 -12.54 -1.59
CA ILE A 3 7.48 -11.87 -0.29
C ILE A 3 8.84 -11.75 0.39
N ASN A 4 9.25 -10.53 0.72
CA ASN A 4 10.43 -10.24 1.51
C ASN A 4 10.00 -9.73 2.89
N ARG A 5 10.66 -10.20 3.94
CA ARG A 5 10.38 -9.82 5.33
C ARG A 5 11.64 -9.31 5.99
N SER A 6 11.50 -8.26 6.79
CA SER A 6 12.56 -7.67 7.59
C SER A 6 11.98 -7.07 8.86
N PHE A 7 12.86 -6.71 9.79
CA PHE A 7 12.49 -5.96 10.99
C PHE A 7 13.20 -4.59 10.96
N GLU A 8 12.44 -3.51 11.08
CA GLU A 8 12.90 -2.14 11.11
C GLU A 8 12.33 -1.44 12.34
N PRO A 9 13.11 -1.25 13.42
CA PRO A 9 12.61 -0.64 14.64
C PRO A 9 12.19 0.81 14.39
N GLY A 10 11.07 1.23 14.99
CA GLY A 10 10.56 2.60 14.87
C GLY A 10 9.06 2.64 14.67
N ASP A 11 8.60 3.67 13.95
CA ASP A 11 7.21 3.91 13.62
C ASP A 11 7.00 4.01 12.10
N ARG A 12 5.74 4.05 11.69
CA ARG A 12 5.34 4.16 10.28
C ARG A 12 5.81 5.45 9.61
N TYR A 13 6.15 6.50 10.37
CA TYR A 13 6.36 7.84 9.82
C TYR A 13 7.60 7.91 8.93
N ARG A 14 8.55 6.98 9.11
CA ARG A 14 9.65 6.75 8.16
C ARG A 14 9.14 6.41 6.76
N TYR A 15 8.03 5.69 6.62
CA TYR A 15 7.41 5.39 5.33
C TYR A 15 6.55 6.55 4.85
N ASP A 16 5.74 7.15 5.72
CA ASP A 16 4.87 8.27 5.36
C ASP A 16 5.64 9.47 4.79
N PHE A 17 6.77 9.83 5.42
CA PHE A 17 7.45 11.10 5.14
C PHE A 17 8.78 10.97 4.40
N ASP A 18 9.27 9.75 4.16
CA ASP A 18 10.53 9.52 3.44
C ASP A 18 10.42 8.39 2.41
N LEU A 19 10.20 7.14 2.84
CA LEU A 19 10.40 5.98 1.98
C LEU A 19 9.26 5.72 0.99
N CYS A 20 8.02 5.97 1.38
CA CYS A 20 6.80 5.66 0.63
C CYS A 20 5.98 6.91 0.31
N THR A 21 6.66 8.00 -0.06
CA THR A 21 6.01 9.25 -0.46
C THR A 21 5.46 9.21 -1.89
N CYS A 22 4.43 10.00 -2.17
CA CYS A 22 3.87 10.13 -3.53
C CYS A 22 4.89 10.65 -4.56
N ALA A 23 5.82 11.51 -4.15
CA ALA A 23 6.93 11.96 -4.99
C ALA A 23 7.86 10.81 -5.43
N ARG A 24 7.88 9.70 -4.69
CA ARG A 24 8.61 8.47 -5.01
C ARG A 24 7.74 7.40 -5.69
N GLY A 25 6.51 7.74 -6.07
CA GLY A 25 5.60 6.81 -6.73
C GLY A 25 4.84 5.87 -5.79
N TRP A 26 4.78 6.19 -4.50
CA TRP A 26 4.07 5.40 -3.49
C TRP A 26 2.81 6.12 -3.01
N ALA A 27 1.73 5.38 -2.82
CA ALA A 27 0.50 5.87 -2.20
C ALA A 27 0.25 5.11 -0.90
N GLN A 28 -0.26 5.81 0.11
CA GLN A 28 -0.78 5.15 1.30
C GLN A 28 -2.07 4.39 0.94
N VAL A 29 -2.26 3.24 1.56
CA VAL A 29 -3.51 2.48 1.50
C VAL A 29 -4.23 2.69 2.82
N ASP A 30 -5.11 3.68 2.83
CA ASP A 30 -5.89 4.09 4.00
C ASP A 30 -6.90 3.03 4.39
N THR A 31 -6.94 2.75 5.68
CA THR A 31 -7.97 1.93 6.34
C THR A 31 -8.35 2.62 7.65
N ALA A 32 -9.33 2.09 8.38
CA ALA A 32 -9.66 2.61 9.71
C ALA A 32 -8.59 2.28 10.78
N GLN A 33 -7.51 1.57 10.41
CA GLN A 33 -6.39 1.23 11.31
C GLN A 33 -5.36 2.35 11.34
N ASP A 34 -5.77 3.56 11.74
CA ASP A 34 -4.85 4.68 11.85
C ASP A 34 -4.06 4.62 13.17
N ALA A 35 -2.83 4.13 13.10
CA ALA A 35 -1.94 4.02 14.25
C ALA A 35 -0.48 4.26 13.84
N SER A 36 0.35 4.81 14.73
CA SER A 36 1.77 5.06 14.44
C SER A 36 2.59 3.77 14.27
N TRP A 37 2.08 2.64 14.75
CA TRP A 37 2.74 1.34 14.65
C TRP A 37 2.21 0.47 13.51
N PHE A 38 1.34 0.98 12.63
CA PHE A 38 0.79 0.21 11.52
C PHE A 38 0.61 1.07 10.27
N GLY A 39 0.94 0.54 9.09
CA GLY A 39 0.64 1.20 7.83
C GLY A 39 0.79 0.29 6.62
N THR A 40 0.13 0.68 5.53
CA THR A 40 0.22 0.00 4.24
C THR A 40 0.43 1.03 3.13
N TRP A 41 1.34 0.75 2.21
CA TRP A 41 1.62 1.59 1.04
C TRP A 41 1.78 0.73 -0.21
N ALA A 42 1.51 1.32 -1.37
CA ALA A 42 1.54 0.64 -2.64
C ALA A 42 2.26 1.48 -3.70
N SER A 43 3.07 0.84 -4.55
CA SER A 43 3.69 1.45 -5.72
C SER A 43 3.26 0.69 -6.98
N PRO A 44 2.50 1.32 -7.91
CA PRO A 44 2.05 0.67 -9.13
C PRO A 44 3.19 0.52 -10.15
N ALA A 45 4.20 1.40 -10.09
CA ALA A 45 5.40 1.32 -10.93
C ALA A 45 6.26 0.12 -10.57
N GLU A 46 6.43 -0.14 -9.26
CA GLU A 46 7.20 -1.28 -8.74
C GLU A 46 6.35 -2.53 -8.53
N ARG A 47 5.02 -2.47 -8.73
CA ARG A 47 4.05 -3.52 -8.38
C ARG A 47 4.30 -4.10 -6.99
N THR A 48 4.57 -3.21 -6.04
CA THR A 48 4.99 -3.59 -4.69
C THR A 48 4.05 -3.01 -3.65
N ILE A 49 3.67 -3.85 -2.68
CA ILE A 49 2.93 -3.46 -1.48
C ILE A 49 3.88 -3.57 -0.29
N LEU A 50 3.92 -2.53 0.52
CA LEU A 50 4.63 -2.51 1.80
C LEU A 50 3.62 -2.52 2.93
N ASN A 51 3.77 -3.44 3.87
CA ASN A 51 3.07 -3.43 5.15
C ASN A 51 4.09 -3.25 6.26
N PHE A 52 3.78 -2.36 7.20
CA PHE A 52 4.51 -2.16 8.45
C PHE A 52 3.59 -2.47 9.62
N ALA A 53 4.06 -3.26 10.59
CA ALA A 53 3.35 -3.54 11.83
C ALA A 53 4.36 -3.72 12.98
N GLU A 54 4.42 -2.77 13.91
CA GLU A 54 5.25 -2.86 15.13
C GLU A 54 6.73 -3.22 14.89
N GLY A 55 7.29 -2.75 13.77
CA GLY A 55 8.66 -3.04 13.35
C GLY A 55 8.79 -4.15 12.31
N ASP A 56 7.78 -5.03 12.17
CA ASP A 56 7.76 -6.01 11.09
C ASP A 56 7.42 -5.33 9.76
N VAL A 57 8.28 -5.55 8.77
CA VAL A 57 8.13 -5.03 7.42
C VAL A 57 7.94 -6.20 6.47
N THR A 58 6.83 -6.19 5.74
CA THR A 58 6.59 -7.12 4.64
C THR A 58 6.52 -6.36 3.32
N ARG A 59 7.32 -6.78 2.34
CA ARG A 59 7.26 -6.29 0.96
C ARG A 59 6.79 -7.41 0.05
N THR A 60 5.59 -7.25 -0.51
CA THR A 60 5.02 -8.15 -1.51
C THR A 60 5.28 -7.56 -2.88
N VAL A 61 6.15 -8.21 -3.67
CA VAL A 61 6.53 -7.80 -5.02
C VAL A 61 5.81 -8.70 -6.02
N CYS A 62 5.01 -8.11 -6.90
CA CYS A 62 4.18 -8.80 -7.88
C CYS A 62 4.79 -8.72 -9.28
N ASP A 63 4.67 -9.81 -10.04
CA ASP A 63 5.27 -9.91 -11.36
C ASP A 63 4.38 -9.26 -12.44
N THR A 64 3.05 -9.26 -12.23
CA THR A 64 2.07 -8.67 -13.15
C THR A 64 1.13 -7.68 -12.48
N ASN A 65 0.46 -6.86 -13.30
CA ASN A 65 -0.54 -5.91 -12.82
C ASN A 65 -1.72 -6.64 -12.15
N GLU A 66 -2.12 -7.79 -12.70
CA GLU A 66 -3.21 -8.61 -12.15
C GLU A 66 -2.85 -9.17 -10.77
N GLU A 67 -1.62 -9.67 -10.57
CA GLU A 67 -1.16 -10.10 -9.26
C GLU A 67 -1.20 -8.95 -8.24
N PHE A 68 -0.70 -7.78 -8.63
CA PHE A 68 -0.66 -6.59 -7.79
C PHE A 68 -2.06 -6.09 -7.41
N ALA A 69 -2.96 -5.99 -8.40
CA ALA A 69 -4.32 -5.54 -8.17
C ALA A 69 -5.13 -6.56 -7.35
N THR A 70 -4.89 -7.86 -7.56
CA THR A 70 -5.49 -8.91 -6.73
C THR A 70 -5.05 -8.77 -5.28
N ALA A 71 -3.75 -8.60 -5.02
CA ALA A 71 -3.23 -8.47 -3.67
C ALA A 71 -3.82 -7.26 -2.92
N LEU A 72 -4.00 -6.11 -3.58
CA LEU A 72 -4.65 -4.94 -2.97
C LEU A 72 -6.14 -5.15 -2.70
N ARG A 73 -6.85 -5.88 -3.57
CA ARG A 73 -8.24 -6.28 -3.31
C ARG A 73 -8.38 -7.26 -2.15
N GLU A 74 -7.39 -8.13 -1.94
CA GLU A 74 -7.37 -8.98 -0.75
C GLU A 74 -7.18 -8.19 0.54
N ILE A 75 -6.41 -7.10 0.50
CA ILE A 75 -6.29 -6.16 1.61
C ILE A 75 -7.62 -5.45 1.85
N ASP A 76 -8.29 -4.93 0.81
CA ASP A 76 -9.62 -4.32 0.93
C ASP A 76 -10.64 -5.29 1.54
N ARG A 77 -10.74 -6.52 1.00
CA ARG A 77 -11.65 -7.55 1.51
C ARG A 77 -11.36 -7.85 2.98
N TRP A 78 -10.11 -8.11 3.34
CA TRP A 78 -9.75 -8.44 4.72
C TRP A 78 -10.11 -7.30 5.69
N ASN A 79 -9.83 -6.04 5.32
CA ASN A 79 -10.20 -4.90 6.15
C ASN A 79 -11.71 -4.79 6.36
N ARG A 80 -12.50 -5.01 5.29
CA ARG A 80 -13.97 -5.01 5.40
C ARG A 80 -14.48 -6.12 6.30
N ASP A 81 -13.97 -7.34 6.12
CA ASP A 81 -14.39 -8.51 6.89
C ASP A 81 -14.10 -8.35 8.40
N HIS A 82 -13.10 -7.54 8.75
CA HIS A 82 -12.66 -7.30 10.13
C HIS A 82 -13.09 -5.95 10.71
N GLY A 83 -13.93 -5.19 9.99
CA GLY A 83 -14.47 -3.92 10.49
C GLY A 83 -13.51 -2.73 10.43
N TYR A 84 -12.43 -2.83 9.66
CA TYR A 84 -11.45 -1.76 9.44
C TYR A 84 -11.79 -0.89 8.21
N GLY A 85 -13.03 -0.98 7.72
CA GLY A 85 -13.51 -0.21 6.59
C GLY A 85 -12.95 -0.69 5.25
N PRO A 86 -13.34 -0.05 4.15
CA PRO A 86 -12.76 -0.35 2.86
C PRO A 86 -11.36 0.28 2.76
N ALA A 87 -10.45 -0.39 2.07
CA ALA A 87 -9.15 0.18 1.75
C ALA A 87 -9.29 1.26 0.67
N ARG A 88 -8.60 2.38 0.83
CA ARG A 88 -8.53 3.47 -0.16
C ARG A 88 -7.08 3.82 -0.48
N ILE A 89 -6.74 3.88 -1.74
CA ILE A 89 -5.41 4.27 -2.19
C ILE A 89 -5.41 5.79 -2.29
N ASP A 90 -4.60 6.46 -1.47
CA ASP A 90 -4.42 7.92 -1.52
C ASP A 90 -3.15 8.28 -2.31
N PRO A 91 -3.26 8.62 -3.62
CA PRO A 91 -2.15 9.13 -4.41
C PRO A 91 -1.81 10.61 -4.09
N GLY A 92 -2.50 11.23 -3.13
CA GLY A 92 -2.44 12.65 -2.86
C GLY A 92 -2.79 13.50 -4.09
N LEU A 93 -2.23 14.71 -4.16
CA LEU A 93 -2.40 15.61 -5.30
C LEU A 93 -1.48 15.27 -6.49
N HIS A 94 -1.22 13.98 -6.75
CA HIS A 94 -0.35 13.51 -7.83
C HIS A 94 -1.16 12.82 -8.94
N PRO A 95 -1.63 13.55 -9.97
CA PRO A 95 -2.48 12.98 -11.01
C PRO A 95 -1.80 11.88 -11.83
N ALA A 96 -0.48 11.94 -12.00
CA ALA A 96 0.28 10.88 -12.67
C ALA A 96 0.29 9.57 -11.87
N LEU A 97 0.40 9.65 -10.54
CA LEU A 97 0.34 8.47 -9.66
C LEU A 97 -1.06 7.88 -9.63
N LYS A 98 -2.09 8.74 -9.55
CA LYS A 98 -3.49 8.33 -9.71
C LYS A 98 -3.70 7.55 -11.01
N ALA A 99 -3.28 8.11 -12.15
CA ALA A 99 -3.40 7.47 -13.45
C ALA A 99 -2.64 6.13 -13.52
N ALA A 100 -1.48 6.02 -12.86
CA ALA A 100 -0.74 4.77 -12.79
C ALA A 100 -1.51 3.66 -12.07
N PHE A 101 -2.25 3.97 -11.00
CA PHE A 101 -3.16 3.01 -10.36
C PHE A 101 -4.35 2.62 -11.23
N GLU A 102 -4.90 3.56 -11.99
CA GLU A 102 -5.98 3.26 -12.96
C GLU A 102 -5.49 2.28 -14.04
N VAL A 103 -4.28 2.47 -14.57
CA VAL A 103 -3.67 1.60 -15.60
C VAL A 103 -3.48 0.16 -15.12
N VAL A 104 -3.14 -0.04 -13.85
CA VAL A 104 -3.02 -1.39 -13.27
C VAL A 104 -4.36 -1.96 -12.80
N GLY A 105 -5.47 -1.28 -13.10
CA GLY A 105 -6.83 -1.76 -12.85
C GLY A 105 -7.30 -1.58 -11.41
N LEU A 106 -6.90 -0.50 -10.74
CA LEU A 106 -7.27 -0.18 -9.35
C LEU A 106 -8.10 1.10 -9.21
N ALA A 107 -8.77 1.52 -10.27
CA ALA A 107 -9.61 2.73 -10.27
C ALA A 107 -10.73 2.68 -9.22
N ASP A 108 -11.20 1.47 -8.88
CA ASP A 108 -12.24 1.21 -7.88
C ASP A 108 -11.78 1.42 -6.42
N LEU A 109 -10.47 1.52 -6.18
CA LEU A 109 -9.88 1.70 -4.85
C LEU A 109 -9.31 3.12 -4.63
N LEU A 110 -9.37 4.01 -5.60
CA LEU A 110 -8.91 5.42 -5.51
C LEU A 110 -9.93 6.36 -4.83
#